data_AF-A0A351WDU7-F1
#
_entry.id   AF-A0A351WDU7-F1
#
_cell.length_a   1.000
_cell.length_b   1.000
_cell.length_c   1.000
_cell.angle_alpha   90.00
_cell.angle_beta   90.00
_cell.angle_gamma   90.00
#
_symmetry.space_group_name_H-M   'P 1'
#
loop_
_entity.id
_entity.type
_entity.pdbx_description
1 polymer ?
#
loop_
_entity_poly.entity_id
_entity_poly.type
_entity_poly.pdbx_seq_one_letter_code
_entity_poly.pdbx_strand_id
1 'polypeptide(L)'
;MRPAPSTAGAMTLAASIAMLMGIAGCVTKNPQQIFRHEIRRHQDQAAFIPKIPCHPAAGKQNEWGALAGVLNYWGRRVSPVALETRFSSLPSGLHPYFTQAAGLAGEMKLWASAASLPLEALKIRVKAGVPIMTPLQDRLLDFDSRQYVIVAGFDDVSQKVFLIDGTPHGTIQDYGFFLKKWSVQRFAALQICPPSAPTWTLSGAERLSRAGYYYAQGDYASALQDYRQAVVMEYAPAEALIGEGNAYRSLGDYEKAEEAYRSAIAADPRNGSGYNNLAYLLAERSKNPSEAVALARQAVVLDPSSPFAFDSLGFVLYQQAQYKDAEQAFEKARSRARSHPLDVREAIAVHLVRNHLKSGQRHLACQVLADLMRENPQYQAPDEFRGLLSE
;
A
#
# COMPACT_ATOMS: atom_id res chain seq x y z
N MET A 1 48.55 9.98 87.95
CA MET A 1 49.67 10.03 86.98
C MET A 1 49.32 11.04 85.91
N ARG A 2 50.19 12.05 85.72
CA ARG A 2 50.22 13.06 84.64
C ARG A 2 50.42 12.41 83.26
N PRO A 3 50.24 13.11 82.11
CA PRO A 3 49.33 14.23 81.79
C PRO A 3 48.63 14.10 80.40
N ALA A 4 47.74 15.05 80.09
CA ALA A 4 47.25 15.43 78.74
C ALA A 4 48.33 16.25 77.97
N PRO A 5 48.20 16.66 76.68
CA PRO A 5 47.18 17.63 76.19
C PRO A 5 46.64 17.30 74.75
N SER A 6 45.46 17.66 74.25
CA SER A 6 44.76 18.95 74.02
C SER A 6 45.48 19.95 73.09
N THR A 7 44.84 20.30 71.97
CA THR A 7 44.85 21.55 71.16
C THR A 7 44.68 21.14 69.68
N ALA A 8 43.83 21.74 68.86
CA ALA A 8 43.46 23.13 68.80
C ALA A 8 42.00 23.33 68.37
N GLY A 9 41.33 24.27 69.04
CA GLY A 9 40.31 25.08 68.40
C GLY A 9 40.95 26.35 67.84
N ALA A 10 40.52 26.78 66.67
CA ALA A 10 40.54 28.17 66.26
C ALA A 10 39.39 28.39 65.27
N MET A 11 38.34 29.04 65.77
CA MET A 11 37.30 29.66 64.95
C MET A 11 37.92 30.80 64.13
N THR A 12 37.57 30.87 62.85
CA THR A 12 37.45 32.14 62.14
C THR A 12 36.11 32.16 61.42
N LEU A 13 35.35 33.20 61.73
CA LEU A 13 33.96 33.44 61.35
C LEU A 13 33.92 34.27 60.06
N ALA A 14 33.10 33.86 59.08
CA ALA A 14 32.42 34.64 58.02
C ALA A 14 32.20 33.71 56.81
N ALA A 15 31.12 33.70 56.04
CA ALA A 15 29.78 34.29 56.11
C ALA A 15 29.00 33.69 54.92
N SER A 16 27.71 33.40 55.13
CA SER A 16 26.64 33.50 54.13
C SER A 16 26.48 32.45 53.00
N ILE A 17 25.38 31.68 53.18
CA ILE A 17 24.35 31.32 52.18
C ILE A 17 24.76 30.34 51.06
N ALA A 18 24.33 29.08 51.20
CA ALA A 18 23.92 28.27 50.07
C ALA A 18 22.65 27.49 50.42
N MET A 19 21.59 27.80 49.68
CA MET A 19 20.25 27.24 49.75
C MET A 19 20.21 25.71 49.74
N LEU A 20 19.21 25.18 50.44
CA LEU A 20 18.57 23.90 50.14
C LEU A 20 18.35 23.75 48.63
N MET A 21 19.18 22.95 47.95
CA MET A 21 18.81 22.37 46.66
C MET A 21 18.18 21.01 46.91
N GLY A 22 16.85 20.99 46.83
CA GLY A 22 16.10 19.77 46.64
C GLY A 22 16.51 19.12 45.33
N ILE A 23 17.16 17.97 45.41
CA ILE A 23 17.30 17.06 44.27
C ILE A 23 15.96 16.32 44.16
N ALA A 24 14.95 17.01 43.61
CA ALA A 24 13.85 16.33 42.97
C ALA A 24 14.41 15.75 41.67
N GLY A 25 14.79 14.46 41.70
CA GLY A 25 15.05 13.72 40.48
C GLY A 25 13.84 13.87 39.57
N CYS A 26 14.02 14.55 38.43
CA CYS A 26 13.03 14.60 37.37
C CYS A 26 12.79 13.16 36.89
N VAL A 27 11.80 12.48 37.47
CA VAL A 27 11.14 11.36 36.81
C VAL A 27 10.60 11.95 35.52
N THR A 28 11.27 11.69 34.40
CA THR A 28 10.77 12.03 33.08
C THR A 28 9.46 11.26 32.92
N LYS A 29 8.35 11.96 33.15
CA LYS A 29 7.01 11.36 33.06
C LYS A 29 6.87 10.78 31.65
N ASN A 30 6.37 9.54 31.56
CA ASN A 30 6.14 8.85 30.30
C ASN A 30 5.30 9.75 29.36
N PRO A 31 5.78 10.14 28.17
CA PRO A 31 5.06 11.02 27.24
C PRO A 31 3.64 10.57 26.97
N GLN A 32 3.40 9.27 26.85
CA GLN A 32 2.05 8.70 26.67
C GLN A 32 1.12 9.03 27.84
N GLN A 33 1.64 9.00 29.07
CA GLN A 33 0.87 9.36 30.28
C GLN A 33 0.61 10.86 30.36
N ILE A 34 1.60 11.68 30.00
CA ILE A 34 1.45 13.14 29.94
C ILE A 34 0.36 13.49 28.93
N PHE A 35 0.46 12.97 27.70
CA PHE A 35 -0.49 13.26 26.63
C PHE A 35 -1.91 12.81 26.99
N ARG A 36 -2.05 11.61 27.57
CA ARG A 36 -3.35 11.15 28.11
C ARG A 36 -3.93 12.06 29.18
N HIS A 37 -3.09 12.66 30.03
CA HIS A 37 -3.58 13.59 31.05
C HIS A 37 -4.03 14.91 30.41
N GLU A 38 -3.28 15.40 29.43
CA GLU A 38 -3.55 16.64 28.69
C GLU A 38 -4.91 16.58 27.98
N ILE A 39 -5.17 15.52 27.21
CA ILE A 39 -6.40 15.41 26.41
C ILE A 39 -7.68 15.11 27.20
N ARG A 40 -7.59 14.63 28.46
CA ARG A 40 -8.79 14.28 29.26
C ARG A 40 -9.75 15.45 29.42
N ARG A 41 -9.24 16.67 29.29
CA ARG A 41 -9.99 17.92 29.40
C ARG A 41 -10.61 18.38 28.07
N HIS A 42 -10.25 17.79 26.94
CA HIS A 42 -10.60 18.25 25.58
C HIS A 42 -11.20 17.12 24.71
N GLN A 43 -12.18 16.38 25.23
CA GLN A 43 -12.66 15.12 24.61
C GLN A 43 -13.15 15.28 23.16
N ASP A 44 -13.72 16.42 22.78
CA ASP A 44 -14.21 16.67 21.42
C ASP A 44 -13.13 17.19 20.45
N GLN A 45 -12.03 17.72 20.99
CA GLN A 45 -10.97 18.42 20.24
C GLN A 45 -9.61 17.69 20.28
N ALA A 46 -9.57 16.54 20.95
CA ALA A 46 -8.37 15.73 21.07
C ALA A 46 -8.72 14.25 20.95
N ALA A 47 -7.75 13.45 20.49
CA ALA A 47 -7.87 12.01 20.43
C ALA A 47 -6.55 11.33 20.67
N PHE A 48 -6.61 10.09 21.17
CA PHE A 48 -5.44 9.29 21.45
C PHE A 48 -5.76 7.80 21.36
N ILE A 49 -4.96 7.07 20.57
CA ILE A 49 -5.09 5.64 20.35
C ILE A 49 -4.23 4.92 21.39
N PRO A 50 -4.83 4.22 22.36
CA PRO A 50 -4.08 3.53 23.39
C PRO A 50 -3.44 2.24 22.85
N LYS A 51 -2.32 1.83 23.47
CA LYS A 51 -1.74 0.48 23.33
C LYS A 51 -1.25 0.10 21.92
N ILE A 52 -0.91 1.04 21.05
CA ILE A 52 -0.15 0.71 19.84
C ILE A 52 1.25 0.24 20.28
N PRO A 53 1.68 -0.98 19.92
CA PRO A 53 3.01 -1.47 20.28
C PRO A 53 4.10 -0.59 19.68
N CYS A 54 5.08 -0.21 20.51
CA CYS A 54 6.27 0.47 20.04
C CYS A 54 7.39 -0.54 19.80
N HIS A 55 7.99 -0.46 18.61
CA HIS A 55 9.16 -1.26 18.26
C HIS A 55 10.36 -0.32 18.13
N PRO A 56 11.42 -0.50 18.94
CA PRO A 56 12.60 0.35 18.88
C PRO A 56 13.22 0.38 17.48
N ALA A 57 13.75 1.54 17.09
CA ALA A 57 14.50 1.66 15.85
C ALA A 57 15.81 0.84 15.93
N ALA A 58 15.89 -0.28 15.23
CA ALA A 58 17.15 -0.93 14.91
C ALA A 58 17.34 -0.82 13.38
N GLY A 59 18.39 -0.13 12.94
CA GLY A 59 18.71 0.02 11.52
C GLY A 59 18.21 1.30 10.85
N LYS A 60 18.58 1.46 9.57
CA LYS A 60 18.32 2.68 8.78
C LYS A 60 16.82 2.76 8.44
N GLN A 61 16.12 3.67 9.14
CA GLN A 61 14.80 4.25 8.80
C GLN A 61 13.53 3.68 9.46
N ASN A 62 13.63 2.86 10.51
CA ASN A 62 12.56 2.45 11.44
C ASN A 62 11.18 2.03 10.83
N GLU A 63 11.10 1.83 9.52
CA GLU A 63 9.87 1.65 8.75
C GLU A 63 9.22 0.31 9.03
N TRP A 64 10.04 -0.71 9.25
CA TRP A 64 9.60 -2.04 9.66
C TRP A 64 9.10 -2.03 11.10
N GLY A 65 9.66 -1.16 11.95
CA GLY A 65 9.17 -0.92 13.30
C GLY A 65 7.77 -0.30 13.29
N ALA A 66 7.58 0.74 12.48
CA ALA A 66 6.28 1.40 12.33
C ALA A 66 5.22 0.44 11.73
N LEU A 67 5.55 -0.29 10.66
CA LEU A 67 4.65 -1.27 10.04
C LEU A 67 4.28 -2.39 11.01
N ALA A 68 5.26 -2.97 11.72
CA ALA A 68 5.00 -3.97 12.75
C ALA A 68 4.12 -3.42 13.88
N GLY A 69 4.27 -2.15 14.25
CA GLY A 69 3.43 -1.48 15.24
C GLY A 69 1.96 -1.45 14.83
N VAL A 70 1.69 -1.02 13.59
CA VAL A 70 0.33 -0.97 13.03
C VAL A 70 -0.28 -2.37 12.87
N LEU A 71 0.48 -3.33 12.33
CA LEU A 71 0.01 -4.71 12.15
C LEU A 71 -0.30 -5.39 13.50
N ASN A 72 0.58 -5.24 14.48
CA ASN A 72 0.39 -5.81 15.83
C ASN A 72 -0.77 -5.14 16.58
N TYR A 73 -1.03 -3.85 16.34
CA TYR A 73 -2.21 -3.17 16.90
C TYR A 73 -3.52 -3.85 16.45
N TRP A 74 -3.58 -4.31 15.19
CA TRP A 74 -4.69 -5.10 14.67
C TRP A 74 -4.57 -6.61 14.97
N GLY A 75 -3.68 -7.01 15.87
CA GLY A 75 -3.49 -8.39 16.29
C GLY A 75 -2.74 -9.28 15.30
N ARG A 76 -2.13 -8.72 14.25
CA ARG A 76 -1.31 -9.47 13.27
C ARG A 76 0.15 -9.50 13.72
N ARG A 77 0.48 -10.51 14.55
CA ARG A 77 1.80 -10.64 15.19
C ARG A 77 2.93 -10.75 14.16
N VAL A 78 3.80 -9.75 14.14
CA VAL A 78 5.01 -9.69 13.33
C VAL A 78 6.11 -8.90 14.06
N SER A 79 7.37 -9.28 13.83
CA SER A 79 8.53 -8.55 14.34
C SER A 79 9.16 -7.67 13.25
N PRO A 80 9.78 -6.53 13.61
CA PRO A 80 10.49 -5.69 12.64
C PRO A 80 11.58 -6.46 11.88
N VAL A 81 12.34 -7.32 12.58
CA VAL A 81 13.42 -8.13 11.99
C VAL A 81 12.90 -9.09 10.91
N ALA A 82 11.72 -9.69 11.12
CA ALA A 82 11.13 -10.58 10.13
C ALA A 82 10.69 -9.82 8.86
N LEU A 83 10.15 -8.60 9.02
CA LEU A 83 9.81 -7.73 7.90
C LEU A 83 11.06 -7.30 7.15
N GLU A 84 12.09 -6.83 7.85
CA GLU A 84 13.36 -6.43 7.26
C GLU A 84 13.98 -7.59 6.47
N THR A 85 14.02 -8.79 7.04
CA THR A 85 14.54 -9.99 6.36
C THR A 85 13.74 -10.29 5.09
N ARG A 86 12.41 -10.24 5.15
CA ARG A 86 11.53 -10.49 4.00
C ARG A 86 11.75 -9.50 2.85
N PHE A 87 12.09 -8.26 3.16
CA PHE A 87 12.23 -7.16 2.20
C PHE A 87 13.70 -6.75 1.96
N SER A 88 14.67 -7.49 2.52
CA SER A 88 16.11 -7.16 2.52
C SER A 88 16.78 -7.15 1.15
N SER A 89 16.21 -7.86 0.16
CA SER A 89 16.76 -7.97 -1.19
C SER A 89 16.41 -6.80 -2.11
N LEU A 90 15.66 -5.82 -1.61
CA LEU A 90 15.13 -4.74 -2.43
C LEU A 90 16.06 -3.51 -2.41
N PRO A 91 16.30 -2.88 -3.57
CA PRO A 91 17.14 -1.69 -3.65
C PRO A 91 16.51 -0.51 -2.88
N SER A 92 17.34 0.23 -2.14
CA SER A 92 16.93 1.38 -1.32
C SER A 92 16.63 2.64 -2.16
N GLY A 93 15.76 3.51 -1.64
CA GLY A 93 15.63 4.91 -2.08
C GLY A 93 14.38 5.28 -2.88
N LEU A 94 13.78 4.35 -3.63
CA LEU A 94 12.55 4.60 -4.42
C LEU A 94 11.60 3.40 -4.40
N HIS A 95 11.68 2.59 -3.35
CA HIS A 95 10.80 1.46 -3.19
C HIS A 95 9.36 1.94 -3.02
N PRO A 96 8.35 1.36 -3.70
CA PRO A 96 6.95 1.58 -3.36
C PRO A 96 6.64 0.86 -2.03
N TYR A 97 7.28 1.32 -0.95
CA TYR A 97 7.20 0.74 0.39
C TYR A 97 5.73 0.61 0.84
N PHE A 98 4.90 1.61 0.54
CA PHE A 98 3.46 1.52 0.81
C PHE A 98 2.74 0.45 -0.02
N THR A 99 3.16 0.19 -1.26
CA THR A 99 2.61 -0.91 -2.05
C THR A 99 2.95 -2.26 -1.43
N GLN A 100 4.17 -2.43 -0.94
CA GLN A 100 4.57 -3.68 -0.25
C GLN A 100 3.86 -3.85 1.08
N ALA A 101 3.78 -2.79 1.87
CA ALA A 101 3.04 -2.78 3.12
C ALA A 101 1.56 -3.12 2.88
N ALA A 102 0.95 -2.58 1.81
CA ALA A 102 -0.41 -2.89 1.41
C ALA A 102 -0.59 -4.35 0.97
N GLY A 103 0.33 -4.90 0.17
CA GLY A 103 0.32 -6.31 -0.24
C GLY A 103 0.41 -7.25 0.96
N LEU A 104 1.37 -6.99 1.86
CA LEU A 104 1.51 -7.74 3.11
C LEU A 104 0.26 -7.63 3.99
N ALA A 105 -0.31 -6.44 4.14
CA ALA A 105 -1.56 -6.24 4.87
C ALA A 105 -2.67 -7.13 4.29
N GLY A 106 -2.78 -7.20 2.96
CA GLY A 106 -3.70 -8.06 2.24
C GLY A 106 -3.56 -9.54 2.62
N GLU A 107 -2.33 -10.08 2.58
CA GLU A 107 -2.00 -11.44 3.03
C GLU A 107 -2.42 -11.67 4.49
N MET A 108 -2.28 -10.64 5.32
CA MET A 108 -2.70 -10.65 6.72
C MET A 108 -4.19 -10.34 6.92
N LYS A 109 -5.01 -10.37 5.87
CA LYS A 109 -6.45 -10.09 5.93
C LYS A 109 -6.77 -8.69 6.48
N LEU A 110 -6.02 -7.70 6.02
CA LEU A 110 -6.23 -6.27 6.27
C LEU A 110 -6.22 -5.55 4.93
N TRP A 111 -7.07 -4.54 4.76
CA TRP A 111 -6.96 -3.64 3.61
C TRP A 111 -6.06 -2.46 3.98
N ALA A 112 -5.49 -1.82 2.96
CA ALA A 112 -4.64 -0.66 3.15
C ALA A 112 -4.97 0.41 2.13
N SER A 113 -4.75 1.67 2.49
CA SER A 113 -4.87 2.81 1.57
C SER A 113 -3.69 3.75 1.79
N ALA A 114 -3.00 4.08 0.71
CA ALA A 114 -1.92 5.05 0.70
C ALA A 114 -2.39 6.28 -0.06
N ALA A 115 -2.55 7.40 0.64
CA ALA A 115 -3.09 8.62 0.05
C ALA A 115 -2.46 9.87 0.68
N SER A 116 -2.51 10.98 -0.05
CA SER A 116 -2.24 12.29 0.54
C SER A 116 -3.43 12.66 1.42
N LEU A 117 -3.26 12.52 2.74
CA LEU A 117 -4.32 12.82 3.71
C LEU A 117 -4.14 14.24 4.24
N PRO A 118 -5.10 15.17 4.04
CA PRO A 118 -5.05 16.46 4.71
C PRO A 118 -5.11 16.27 6.24
N LEU A 119 -4.60 17.25 6.99
CA LEU A 119 -4.53 17.18 8.45
C LEU A 119 -5.89 16.83 9.08
N GLU A 120 -6.97 17.41 8.58
CA GLU A 120 -8.32 17.13 9.08
C GLU A 120 -8.76 15.68 8.83
N ALA A 121 -8.45 15.10 7.67
CA ALA A 121 -8.73 13.68 7.42
C ALA A 121 -7.91 12.78 8.35
N LEU A 122 -6.63 13.12 8.57
CA LEU A 122 -5.78 12.41 9.52
C LEU A 122 -6.39 12.44 10.93
N LYS A 123 -6.82 13.61 11.41
CA LYS A 123 -7.46 13.76 12.71
C LYS A 123 -8.74 12.94 12.82
N ILE A 124 -9.59 12.94 11.79
CA ILE A 124 -10.81 12.13 11.76
C ILE A 124 -10.47 10.63 11.92
N ARG A 125 -9.41 10.15 11.26
CA ARG A 125 -8.97 8.75 11.36
C ARG A 125 -8.39 8.40 12.72
N VAL A 126 -7.56 9.27 13.28
CA VAL A 126 -7.02 9.09 14.64
C VAL A 126 -8.16 9.07 15.68
N LYS A 127 -9.15 9.96 15.56
CA LYS A 127 -10.39 9.93 16.37
C LYS A 127 -11.15 8.62 16.22
N ALA A 128 -11.19 8.04 15.02
CA ALA A 128 -11.82 6.76 14.74
C ALA A 128 -11.01 5.54 15.20
N GLY A 129 -9.85 5.74 15.85
CA GLY A 129 -8.99 4.66 16.33
C GLY A 129 -8.12 4.02 15.26
N VAL A 130 -7.91 4.70 14.12
CA VAL A 130 -7.08 4.24 13.01
C VAL A 130 -5.69 4.85 13.11
N PRO A 131 -4.64 4.08 13.42
CA PRO A 131 -3.28 4.57 13.39
C PRO A 131 -2.86 4.89 11.96
N ILE A 132 -2.26 6.07 11.76
CA ILE A 132 -1.81 6.54 10.45
C ILE A 132 -0.29 6.53 10.42
N MET A 133 0.29 5.80 9.46
CA MET A 133 1.73 5.75 9.28
C MET A 133 2.18 6.71 8.19
N THR A 134 3.23 7.49 8.44
CA THR A 134 3.70 8.48 7.46
C THR A 134 5.17 8.80 7.66
N PRO A 135 5.93 9.14 6.59
CA PRO A 135 7.29 9.60 6.75
C PRO A 135 7.37 11.07 7.19
N LEU A 136 8.36 11.37 8.02
CA LEU A 136 8.81 12.71 8.37
C LEU A 136 10.22 12.92 7.83
N GLN A 137 10.49 14.10 7.29
CA GLN A 137 11.79 14.41 6.70
C GLN A 137 12.05 15.92 6.68
N ASP A 138 13.29 16.34 6.91
CA ASP A 138 13.67 17.75 6.88
C ASP A 138 13.90 18.28 5.45
N ARG A 139 14.40 17.43 4.53
CA ARG A 139 14.70 17.79 3.12
C ARG A 139 14.22 16.70 2.16
N LEU A 140 13.44 17.08 1.14
CA LEU A 140 12.80 16.17 0.17
C LEU A 140 13.74 15.13 -0.48
N LEU A 141 14.97 15.52 -0.80
CA LEU A 141 15.93 14.66 -1.53
C LEU A 141 16.89 13.89 -0.61
N ASP A 142 16.82 14.11 0.71
CA ASP A 142 17.73 13.51 1.68
C ASP A 142 17.13 12.26 2.30
N PHE A 143 17.06 11.18 1.51
CA PHE A 143 16.38 9.96 1.93
C PHE A 143 16.95 9.37 3.23
N ASP A 144 18.19 9.68 3.61
CA ASP A 144 18.82 9.21 4.85
C ASP A 144 18.20 9.82 6.12
N SER A 145 17.58 11.01 6.04
CA SER A 145 16.89 11.64 7.18
C SER A 145 15.41 11.26 7.30
N ARG A 146 14.92 10.35 6.44
CA ARG A 146 13.53 9.88 6.49
C ARG A 146 13.30 9.02 7.73
N GLN A 147 12.28 9.37 8.49
CA GLN A 147 11.79 8.57 9.62
C GLN A 147 10.33 8.24 9.42
N TYR A 148 9.94 6.98 9.59
CA TYR A 148 8.55 6.59 9.53
C TYR A 148 7.95 6.63 10.93
N VAL A 149 6.85 7.35 11.09
CA VAL A 149 6.16 7.48 12.37
C VAL A 149 4.72 6.99 12.26
N ILE A 150 4.14 6.60 13.40
CA ILE A 150 2.70 6.39 13.53
C ILE A 150 2.12 7.58 14.27
N VAL A 151 1.20 8.30 13.62
CA VAL A 151 0.41 9.33 14.29
C VAL A 151 -0.68 8.63 15.10
N ALA A 152 -0.56 8.75 16.42
CA ALA A 152 -1.37 8.00 17.39
C ALA A 152 -2.20 8.91 18.31
N GLY A 153 -2.04 10.23 18.23
CA GLY A 153 -2.87 11.16 18.96
C GLY A 153 -2.67 12.60 18.53
N PHE A 154 -3.63 13.45 18.87
CA PHE A 154 -3.59 14.88 18.59
C PHE A 154 -4.45 15.64 19.63
N ASP A 155 -4.10 16.89 19.90
CA ASP A 155 -4.87 17.82 20.74
C ASP A 155 -4.88 19.21 20.09
N ASP A 156 -6.05 19.63 19.61
CA ASP A 156 -6.23 20.92 18.95
C ASP A 156 -6.10 22.11 19.91
N VAL A 157 -6.35 21.93 21.21
CA VAL A 157 -6.26 23.04 22.17
C VAL A 157 -4.79 23.33 22.49
N SER A 158 -4.01 22.29 22.77
CA SER A 158 -2.58 22.45 23.06
C SER A 158 -1.71 22.51 21.80
N GLN A 159 -2.29 22.32 20.61
CA GLN A 159 -1.59 22.28 19.32
C GLN A 159 -0.49 21.20 19.25
N LYS A 160 -0.77 20.01 19.80
CA LYS A 160 0.20 18.91 19.93
C LYS A 160 -0.22 17.66 19.19
N VAL A 161 0.76 16.90 18.72
CA VAL A 161 0.61 15.57 18.13
C VAL A 161 1.43 14.55 18.92
N PHE A 162 0.89 13.36 19.12
CA PHE A 162 1.59 12.23 19.72
C PHE A 162 1.99 11.22 18.63
N LEU A 163 3.29 10.91 18.59
CA LEU A 163 3.92 10.09 17.57
C LEU A 163 4.57 8.86 18.19
N ILE A 164 4.49 7.74 17.49
CA ILE A 164 5.31 6.56 17.74
C ILE A 164 6.39 6.55 16.66
N ASP A 165 7.61 6.85 17.07
CA ASP A 165 8.77 7.16 16.22
C ASP A 165 9.95 6.21 16.46
N GLY A 166 9.68 5.05 17.06
CA GLY A 166 10.71 4.08 17.44
C GLY A 166 11.41 4.39 18.76
N THR A 167 11.05 5.47 19.47
CA THR A 167 11.48 5.67 20.85
C THR A 167 10.64 4.80 21.81
N PRO A 168 11.17 4.29 22.94
CA PRO A 168 10.44 3.35 23.81
C PRO A 168 9.07 3.82 24.33
N HIS A 169 8.81 5.14 24.32
CA HIS A 169 7.58 5.73 24.87
C HIS A 169 6.84 6.65 23.89
N GLY A 170 7.32 6.77 22.65
CA GLY A 170 6.84 7.77 21.71
C GLY A 170 7.20 9.21 22.12
N THR A 171 6.85 10.16 21.26
CA THR A 171 7.16 11.58 21.45
C THR A 171 5.91 12.45 21.29
N ILE A 172 5.93 13.61 21.94
CA ILE A 172 4.94 14.67 21.76
C ILE A 172 5.63 15.79 21.00
N GLN A 173 5.00 16.29 19.93
CA GLN A 173 5.52 17.39 19.11
C GLN A 173 4.46 18.47 18.89
N ASP A 174 4.89 19.71 18.70
CA ASP A 174 4.02 20.80 18.25
C ASP A 174 3.60 20.60 16.78
N TYR A 175 2.36 20.94 16.44
CA TYR A 175 1.86 20.79 15.07
C TYR A 175 2.70 21.54 14.04
N GLY A 176 3.15 22.77 14.35
CA GLY A 176 3.97 23.54 13.41
C GLY A 176 5.28 22.82 13.05
N PHE A 177 5.89 22.15 14.03
CA PHE A 177 7.11 21.37 13.81
C PHE A 177 6.82 20.09 13.02
N PHE A 178 5.76 19.36 13.38
CA PHE A 178 5.31 18.19 12.64
C PHE A 178 5.00 18.52 11.17
N LEU A 179 4.21 19.57 10.91
CA LEU A 179 3.81 19.97 9.56
C LEU A 179 4.99 20.39 8.69
N LYS A 180 6.02 21.02 9.28
CA LYS A 180 7.26 21.38 8.57
C LYS A 180 7.97 20.14 8.01
N LYS A 181 7.93 19.02 8.75
CA LYS A 181 8.54 17.74 8.35
C LYS A 181 7.60 16.81 7.56
N TRP A 182 6.29 17.02 7.65
CA TRP A 182 5.28 16.11 7.08
C TRP A 182 4.62 16.59 5.79
N SER A 183 4.46 17.90 5.56
CA SER A 183 3.83 18.49 4.34
C SER A 183 3.00 17.54 3.44
N VAL A 184 1.67 17.59 3.55
CA VAL A 184 0.73 16.67 2.88
C VAL A 184 0.94 16.51 1.36
N GLN A 185 1.44 17.54 0.68
CA GLN A 185 1.72 17.49 -0.77
C GLN A 185 2.97 16.67 -1.12
N ARG A 186 3.81 16.36 -0.13
CA ARG A 186 5.12 15.71 -0.31
C ARG A 186 5.08 14.25 0.11
N PHE A 187 4.26 13.90 1.10
CA PHE A 187 4.28 12.58 1.71
C PHE A 187 2.89 11.98 1.77
N ALA A 188 2.79 10.74 1.28
CA ALA A 188 1.59 9.94 1.49
C ALA A 188 1.51 9.45 2.94
N ALA A 189 0.29 9.20 3.38
CA ALA A 189 -0.05 8.54 4.62
C ALA A 189 -0.60 7.16 4.29
N LEU A 190 -0.14 6.15 5.01
CA LEU A 190 -0.60 4.78 4.92
C LEU A 190 -1.49 4.46 6.12
N GLN A 191 -2.71 4.03 5.81
CA GLN A 191 -3.59 3.40 6.77
C GLN A 191 -3.73 1.92 6.45
N ILE A 192 -3.79 1.10 7.49
CA ILE A 192 -4.02 -0.35 7.41
C ILE A 192 -5.15 -0.67 8.37
N CYS A 193 -6.12 -1.47 7.94
CA CYS A 193 -7.39 -1.61 8.62
C CYS A 193 -8.00 -3.00 8.41
N PRO A 194 -8.72 -3.56 9.40
CA PRO A 194 -9.55 -4.74 9.16
C PRO A 194 -10.74 -4.40 8.25
N PRO A 195 -11.27 -5.38 7.49
CA PRO A 195 -12.41 -5.14 6.59
C PRO A 195 -13.71 -4.80 7.34
N SER A 196 -13.90 -5.40 8.51
CA SER A 196 -15.16 -5.46 9.26
C SER A 196 -15.43 -4.30 10.22
N ALA A 197 -14.75 -3.16 10.11
CA ALA A 197 -15.01 -2.03 11.01
C ALA A 197 -16.29 -1.26 10.58
N PRO A 198 -17.45 -1.47 11.23
CA PRO A 198 -18.75 -1.02 10.71
C PRO A 198 -19.05 0.44 11.05
N THR A 199 -18.24 1.07 11.89
CA THR A 199 -18.47 2.42 12.45
C THR A 199 -17.78 3.53 11.65
N TRP A 200 -17.03 3.19 10.61
CA TRP A 200 -16.24 4.17 9.88
C TRP A 200 -16.96 4.69 8.65
N THR A 201 -17.01 6.02 8.54
CA THR A 201 -17.33 6.66 7.27
C THR A 201 -16.06 6.70 6.43
N LEU A 202 -16.01 5.80 5.43
CA LEU A 202 -14.91 5.73 4.48
C LEU A 202 -15.06 6.78 3.38
N SER A 203 -13.95 7.41 3.01
CA SER A 203 -13.84 8.27 1.83
C SER A 203 -13.89 7.43 0.54
N GLY A 204 -14.13 8.07 -0.60
CA GLY A 204 -14.12 7.38 -1.89
C GLY A 204 -12.80 6.64 -2.17
N ALA A 205 -11.66 7.24 -1.80
CA ALA A 205 -10.32 6.63 -1.92
C ALA A 205 -10.19 5.33 -1.12
N GLU A 206 -10.72 5.33 0.09
CA GLU A 206 -10.65 4.20 1.00
C GLU A 206 -11.58 3.08 0.56
N ARG A 207 -12.78 3.43 0.08
CA ARG A 207 -13.70 2.47 -0.53
C ARG A 207 -13.07 1.83 -1.75
N LEU A 208 -12.48 2.61 -2.65
CA LEU A 208 -11.78 2.07 -3.81
C LEU A 208 -10.64 1.13 -3.40
N SER A 209 -9.86 1.51 -2.39
CA SER A 209 -8.76 0.68 -1.86
C SER A 209 -9.27 -0.63 -1.23
N ARG A 210 -10.34 -0.56 -0.44
CA ARG A 210 -10.94 -1.74 0.21
C ARG A 210 -11.66 -2.64 -0.78
N ALA A 211 -12.28 -2.08 -1.83
CA ALA A 211 -12.84 -2.84 -2.94
C ALA A 211 -11.76 -3.67 -3.64
N GLY A 212 -10.60 -3.07 -3.93
CA GLY A 212 -9.45 -3.79 -4.48
C GLY A 212 -8.96 -4.92 -3.57
N TYR A 213 -8.96 -4.70 -2.25
CA TYR A 213 -8.68 -5.78 -1.28
C TYR A 213 -9.71 -6.90 -1.37
N TYR A 214 -11.02 -6.60 -1.32
CA TYR A 214 -12.07 -7.62 -1.41
C TYR A 214 -12.00 -8.42 -2.71
N TYR A 215 -11.77 -7.73 -3.83
CA TYR A 215 -11.59 -8.37 -5.13
C TYR A 215 -10.42 -9.36 -5.12
N ALA A 216 -9.27 -8.96 -4.55
CA ALA A 216 -8.10 -9.85 -4.42
C ALA A 216 -8.36 -11.07 -3.50
N GLN A 217 -9.29 -10.96 -2.55
CA GLN A 217 -9.73 -12.09 -1.72
C GLN A 217 -10.80 -12.97 -2.38
N GLY A 218 -11.28 -12.59 -3.57
CA GLY A 218 -12.40 -13.26 -4.25
C GLY A 218 -13.78 -12.91 -3.68
N ASP A 219 -13.88 -11.96 -2.74
CA ASP A 219 -15.15 -11.45 -2.23
C ASP A 219 -15.68 -10.35 -3.16
N TYR A 220 -16.14 -10.77 -4.34
CA TYR A 220 -16.63 -9.86 -5.37
C TYR A 220 -17.89 -9.10 -4.95
N ALA A 221 -18.71 -9.67 -4.06
CA ALA A 221 -19.91 -9.00 -3.55
C ALA A 221 -19.58 -7.78 -2.69
N SER A 222 -18.64 -7.92 -1.74
CA SER A 222 -18.15 -6.79 -0.94
C SER A 222 -17.39 -5.78 -1.79
N ALA A 223 -16.61 -6.25 -2.78
CA ALA A 223 -15.92 -5.36 -3.73
C ALA A 223 -16.90 -4.48 -4.51
N LEU A 224 -17.96 -5.07 -5.07
CA LEU A 224 -19.02 -4.35 -5.79
C LEU A 224 -19.68 -3.28 -4.92
N GLN A 225 -19.96 -3.58 -3.66
CA GLN A 225 -20.56 -2.60 -2.74
C GLN A 225 -19.66 -1.36 -2.62
N ASP A 226 -18.36 -1.54 -2.39
CA ASP A 226 -17.43 -0.43 -2.23
C ASP A 226 -17.14 0.30 -3.55
N TYR A 227 -17.03 -0.39 -4.68
CA TYR A 227 -16.90 0.24 -6.01
C TYR A 227 -18.08 1.15 -6.31
N ARG A 228 -19.32 0.66 -6.16
CA ARG A 228 -20.52 1.48 -6.39
C ARG A 228 -20.58 2.69 -5.48
N GLN A 229 -20.18 2.55 -4.22
CA GLN A 229 -20.12 3.68 -3.29
C GLN A 229 -19.03 4.68 -3.69
N ALA A 230 -17.88 4.23 -4.20
CA ALA A 230 -16.86 5.14 -4.75
C ALA A 230 -17.39 5.92 -5.98
N VAL A 231 -18.17 5.28 -6.85
CA VAL A 231 -18.85 5.93 -7.98
C VAL A 231 -19.85 6.97 -7.50
N VAL A 232 -20.72 6.65 -6.52
CA VAL A 232 -21.68 7.59 -5.93
C VAL A 232 -20.99 8.79 -5.29
N MET A 233 -19.80 8.59 -4.74
CA MET A 233 -18.97 9.65 -4.16
C MET A 233 -18.13 10.42 -5.19
N GLU A 234 -18.30 10.11 -6.49
CA GLU A 234 -17.55 10.70 -7.62
C GLU A 234 -16.02 10.60 -7.47
N TYR A 235 -15.53 9.60 -6.72
CA TYR A 235 -14.11 9.40 -6.52
C TYR A 235 -13.59 8.39 -7.53
N ALA A 236 -12.75 8.85 -8.46
CA ALA A 236 -12.13 8.01 -9.50
C ALA A 236 -13.18 7.09 -10.19
N PRO A 237 -14.26 7.68 -10.75
CA PRO A 237 -15.42 6.91 -11.20
C PRO A 237 -15.07 5.91 -12.30
N ALA A 238 -14.15 6.25 -13.21
CA ALA A 238 -13.71 5.34 -14.27
C ALA A 238 -13.02 4.09 -13.66
N GLU A 239 -12.11 4.28 -12.71
CA GLU A 239 -11.40 3.20 -12.02
C GLU A 239 -12.36 2.33 -11.19
N ALA A 240 -13.32 2.94 -10.51
CA ALA A 240 -14.33 2.23 -9.74
C ALA A 240 -15.26 1.40 -10.65
N LEU A 241 -15.67 1.94 -11.79
CA LEU A 241 -16.49 1.23 -12.79
C LEU A 241 -15.71 0.10 -13.48
N ILE A 242 -14.42 0.28 -13.74
CA ILE A 242 -13.53 -0.81 -14.19
C ILE A 242 -13.47 -1.92 -13.15
N GLY A 243 -13.33 -1.57 -11.87
CA GLY A 243 -13.36 -2.52 -10.76
C GLY A 243 -14.68 -3.27 -10.66
N GLU A 244 -15.81 -2.58 -10.81
CA GLU A 244 -17.15 -3.17 -10.86
C GLU A 244 -17.29 -4.14 -12.05
N GLY A 245 -16.84 -3.75 -13.24
CA GLY A 245 -16.85 -4.62 -14.42
C GLY A 245 -16.02 -5.88 -14.24
N ASN A 246 -14.82 -5.75 -13.62
CA ASN A 246 -13.98 -6.90 -13.30
C ASN A 246 -14.69 -7.84 -12.31
N ALA A 247 -15.32 -7.30 -11.27
CA ALA A 247 -16.02 -8.09 -10.26
C ALA A 247 -17.23 -8.83 -10.87
N TYR A 248 -18.01 -8.19 -11.74
CA TYR A 248 -19.10 -8.88 -12.47
C TYR A 248 -18.57 -9.97 -13.40
N ARG A 249 -17.48 -9.71 -14.13
CA ARG A 249 -16.86 -10.72 -15.01
C ARG A 249 -16.42 -11.94 -14.21
N SER A 250 -15.82 -11.74 -13.03
CA SER A 250 -15.45 -12.82 -12.12
C SER A 250 -16.65 -13.59 -11.54
N LEU A 251 -17.80 -12.93 -11.39
CA LEU A 251 -19.07 -13.56 -11.02
C LEU A 251 -19.80 -14.22 -12.20
N GLY A 252 -19.31 -14.05 -13.43
CA GLY A 252 -19.95 -14.57 -14.65
C GLY A 252 -21.12 -13.72 -15.17
N ASP A 253 -21.39 -12.55 -14.60
CA ASP A 253 -22.41 -11.60 -15.07
C ASP A 253 -21.82 -10.70 -16.16
N TYR A 254 -21.64 -11.28 -17.35
CA TYR A 254 -20.92 -10.63 -18.45
C TYR A 254 -21.66 -9.41 -19.01
N GLU A 255 -23.00 -9.40 -18.95
CA GLU A 255 -23.83 -8.27 -19.38
C GLU A 255 -23.57 -7.05 -18.50
N LYS A 256 -23.58 -7.20 -17.17
CA LYS A 256 -23.24 -6.09 -16.27
C LYS A 256 -21.77 -5.69 -16.34
N ALA A 257 -20.87 -6.65 -16.60
CA ALA A 257 -19.46 -6.34 -16.83
C ALA A 257 -19.30 -5.41 -18.05
N GLU A 258 -19.99 -5.72 -19.16
CA GLU A 258 -19.98 -4.89 -20.36
C GLU A 258 -20.53 -3.48 -20.09
N GLU A 259 -21.67 -3.38 -19.40
CA GLU A 259 -22.28 -2.10 -19.02
C GLU A 259 -21.33 -1.25 -18.16
N ALA A 260 -20.68 -1.84 -17.17
CA ALA A 260 -19.73 -1.17 -16.30
C ALA A 260 -18.50 -0.67 -17.07
N TYR A 261 -17.92 -1.47 -17.96
CA TYR A 261 -16.79 -1.03 -18.78
C TYR A 261 -17.16 0.07 -19.77
N ARG A 262 -18.34 0.01 -20.40
CA ARG A 262 -18.84 1.10 -21.26
C ARG A 262 -19.04 2.38 -20.45
N SER A 263 -19.59 2.27 -19.25
CA SER A 263 -19.75 3.41 -18.33
C SER A 263 -18.40 3.98 -17.90
N ALA A 264 -17.39 3.13 -17.66
CA ALA A 264 -16.03 3.59 -17.36
C ALA A 264 -15.41 4.39 -18.51
N ILE A 265 -15.58 3.92 -19.75
CA ILE A 265 -15.15 4.64 -20.96
C ILE A 265 -15.88 5.98 -21.08
N ALA A 266 -17.18 6.04 -20.77
CA ALA A 266 -17.93 7.28 -20.77
C ALA A 266 -17.46 8.26 -19.69
N ALA A 267 -17.10 7.75 -18.50
CA ALA A 267 -16.60 8.55 -17.38
C ALA A 267 -15.20 9.14 -17.64
N ASP A 268 -14.29 8.37 -18.26
CA ASP A 268 -13.01 8.88 -18.75
C ASP A 268 -12.63 8.24 -20.10
N PRO A 269 -12.90 8.91 -21.24
CA PRO A 269 -12.55 8.42 -22.57
C PRO A 269 -11.04 8.33 -22.84
N ARG A 270 -10.19 8.85 -21.95
CA ARG A 270 -8.72 8.74 -22.06
C ARG A 270 -8.14 7.62 -21.22
N ASN A 271 -8.96 6.95 -20.41
CA ASN A 271 -8.53 5.81 -19.62
C ASN A 271 -8.49 4.54 -20.51
N GLY A 272 -7.28 4.17 -20.94
CA GLY A 272 -7.06 2.99 -21.79
C GLY A 272 -7.50 1.67 -21.18
N SER A 273 -7.58 1.55 -19.85
CA SER A 273 -7.97 0.32 -19.15
C SER A 273 -9.44 -0.06 -19.38
N GLY A 274 -10.34 0.93 -19.52
CA GLY A 274 -11.75 0.67 -19.84
C GLY A 274 -11.90 0.01 -21.22
N TYR A 275 -11.21 0.56 -22.23
CA TYR A 275 -11.15 0.00 -23.58
C TYR A 275 -10.53 -1.40 -23.61
N ASN A 276 -9.42 -1.58 -22.89
CA ASN A 276 -8.73 -2.87 -22.77
C ASN A 276 -9.67 -3.95 -22.23
N ASN A 277 -10.33 -3.68 -21.10
CA ASN A 277 -11.13 -4.68 -20.41
C ASN A 277 -12.41 -5.02 -21.17
N LEU A 278 -13.03 -4.03 -21.82
CA LEU A 278 -14.16 -4.27 -22.72
C LEU A 278 -13.75 -5.11 -23.94
N ALA A 279 -12.61 -4.81 -24.57
CA ALA A 279 -12.11 -5.59 -25.69
C ALA A 279 -11.84 -7.05 -25.32
N TYR A 280 -11.20 -7.26 -24.17
CA TYR A 280 -10.93 -8.59 -23.63
C TYR A 280 -12.24 -9.36 -23.38
N LEU A 281 -13.22 -8.73 -22.72
CA LEU A 281 -14.53 -9.33 -22.44
C LEU A 281 -15.25 -9.73 -23.74
N LEU A 282 -15.29 -8.86 -24.74
CA LEU A 282 -15.94 -9.15 -26.02
C LEU A 282 -15.27 -10.32 -26.75
N ALA A 283 -13.94 -10.40 -26.74
CA ALA A 283 -13.20 -11.53 -27.31
C ALA A 283 -13.41 -12.84 -26.52
N GLU A 284 -13.38 -12.78 -25.18
CA GLU A 284 -13.65 -13.93 -24.29
C GLU A 284 -15.04 -14.52 -24.55
N ARG A 285 -16.02 -13.67 -24.88
CA ARG A 285 -17.40 -14.07 -25.17
C ARG A 285 -17.71 -14.28 -26.65
N SER A 286 -16.71 -14.16 -27.54
CA SER A 286 -16.89 -14.22 -29.00
C SER A 286 -17.99 -13.28 -29.53
N LYS A 287 -18.16 -12.11 -28.90
CA LYS A 287 -19.18 -11.11 -29.22
C LYS A 287 -18.54 -9.93 -29.97
N ASN A 288 -19.20 -9.46 -31.02
CA ASN A 288 -18.78 -8.32 -31.85
C ASN A 288 -17.26 -8.26 -32.14
N PRO A 289 -16.68 -9.22 -32.89
CA PRO A 289 -15.22 -9.30 -33.08
C PRO A 289 -14.59 -8.01 -33.64
N SER A 290 -15.28 -7.31 -34.55
CA SER A 290 -14.82 -6.04 -35.12
C SER A 290 -14.71 -4.93 -34.07
N GLU A 291 -15.67 -4.85 -33.16
CA GLU A 291 -15.68 -3.91 -32.04
C GLU A 291 -14.54 -4.22 -31.07
N ALA A 292 -14.33 -5.50 -30.73
CA ALA A 292 -13.24 -5.92 -29.86
C ALA A 292 -11.86 -5.49 -30.39
N VAL A 293 -11.62 -5.61 -31.70
CA VAL A 293 -10.36 -5.16 -32.32
C VAL A 293 -10.22 -3.64 -32.24
N ALA A 294 -11.29 -2.90 -32.53
CA ALA A 294 -11.27 -1.43 -32.47
C ALA A 294 -10.95 -0.94 -31.05
N LEU A 295 -11.60 -1.52 -30.04
CA LEU A 295 -11.37 -1.20 -28.63
C LEU A 295 -9.94 -1.57 -28.18
N ALA A 296 -9.43 -2.75 -28.54
CA ALA A 296 -8.06 -3.13 -28.19
C ALA A 296 -7.02 -2.22 -28.84
N ARG A 297 -7.22 -1.84 -30.10
CA ARG A 297 -6.35 -0.86 -30.78
C ARG A 297 -6.41 0.50 -30.09
N GLN A 298 -7.60 0.96 -29.69
CA GLN A 298 -7.76 2.20 -28.95
C GLN A 298 -7.04 2.15 -27.59
N ALA A 299 -7.10 1.03 -26.87
CA ALA A 299 -6.36 0.85 -25.63
C ALA A 299 -4.83 1.01 -25.83
N VAL A 300 -4.29 0.43 -26.92
CA VAL A 300 -2.87 0.58 -27.27
C VAL A 300 -2.50 2.01 -27.67
N VAL A 301 -3.41 2.75 -28.32
CA VAL A 301 -3.18 4.17 -28.66
C VAL A 301 -3.14 5.03 -27.39
N LEU A 302 -4.05 4.77 -26.45
CA LEU A 302 -4.14 5.53 -25.19
C LEU A 302 -2.99 5.21 -24.24
N ASP A 303 -2.56 3.95 -24.17
CA ASP A 303 -1.41 3.53 -23.37
C ASP A 303 -0.47 2.62 -24.19
N PRO A 304 0.45 3.21 -24.98
CA PRO A 304 1.41 2.46 -25.77
C PRO A 304 2.52 1.82 -24.91
N SER A 305 2.51 2.01 -23.59
CA SER A 305 3.44 1.40 -22.65
C SER A 305 2.89 0.15 -21.97
N SER A 306 1.57 0.03 -21.91
CA SER A 306 0.88 -1.07 -21.23
C SER A 306 1.13 -2.43 -21.88
N PRO A 307 1.74 -3.40 -21.18
CA PRO A 307 1.79 -4.77 -21.68
C PRO A 307 0.38 -5.38 -21.80
N PHE A 308 -0.55 -4.99 -20.92
CA PHE A 308 -1.93 -5.50 -20.92
C PHE A 308 -2.71 -5.10 -22.17
N ALA A 309 -2.53 -3.87 -22.66
CA ALA A 309 -3.19 -3.40 -23.88
C ALA A 309 -2.74 -4.21 -25.11
N PHE A 310 -1.43 -4.51 -25.20
CA PHE A 310 -0.89 -5.36 -26.26
C PHE A 310 -1.31 -6.82 -26.11
N ASP A 311 -1.36 -7.35 -24.89
CA ASP A 311 -1.81 -8.72 -24.63
C ASP A 311 -3.28 -8.91 -25.03
N SER A 312 -4.17 -7.99 -24.65
CA SER A 312 -5.57 -8.00 -25.08
C SER A 312 -5.72 -7.87 -26.60
N LEU A 313 -4.93 -7.01 -27.25
CA LEU A 313 -4.92 -6.93 -28.71
C LEU A 313 -4.49 -8.28 -29.33
N GLY A 314 -3.44 -8.90 -28.80
CA GLY A 314 -3.00 -10.22 -29.23
C GLY A 314 -4.09 -11.27 -29.05
N PHE A 315 -4.76 -11.29 -27.89
CA PHE A 315 -5.84 -12.22 -27.59
C PHE A 315 -7.04 -12.04 -28.52
N VAL A 316 -7.45 -10.80 -28.78
CA VAL A 316 -8.55 -10.48 -29.71
C VAL A 316 -8.20 -10.96 -31.13
N LEU A 317 -6.98 -10.71 -31.60
CA LEU A 317 -6.53 -11.14 -32.93
C LEU A 317 -6.39 -12.67 -33.02
N TYR A 318 -5.94 -13.31 -31.94
CA TYR A 318 -5.85 -14.76 -31.81
C TYR A 318 -7.24 -15.42 -31.95
N GLN A 319 -8.27 -14.87 -31.30
CA GLN A 319 -9.66 -15.36 -31.43
C GLN A 319 -10.20 -15.22 -32.87
N GLN A 320 -9.65 -14.30 -33.66
CA GLN A 320 -9.96 -14.13 -35.08
C GLN A 320 -9.07 -14.96 -36.02
N ALA A 321 -8.27 -15.88 -35.47
CA ALA A 321 -7.29 -16.67 -36.19
C ALA A 321 -6.24 -15.83 -36.97
N GLN A 322 -6.05 -14.57 -36.60
CA GLN A 322 -5.03 -13.68 -37.16
C GLN A 322 -3.69 -13.87 -36.44
N TYR A 323 -3.17 -15.10 -36.45
CA TYR A 323 -2.07 -15.51 -35.57
C TYR A 323 -0.76 -14.73 -35.78
N LYS A 324 -0.48 -14.29 -37.01
CA LYS A 324 0.72 -13.49 -37.32
C LYS A 324 0.68 -12.10 -36.70
N ASP A 325 -0.49 -11.48 -36.66
CA ASP A 325 -0.65 -10.15 -36.05
C ASP A 325 -0.79 -10.28 -34.53
N ALA A 326 -1.43 -11.35 -34.05
CA ALA A 326 -1.48 -11.70 -32.64
C ALA A 326 -0.07 -11.91 -32.06
N GLU A 327 0.81 -12.63 -32.78
CA GLU A 327 2.22 -12.83 -32.40
C GLU A 327 2.95 -11.50 -32.19
N GLN A 328 2.83 -10.56 -33.13
CA GLN A 328 3.44 -9.24 -33.01
C GLN A 328 2.93 -8.47 -31.78
N ALA A 329 1.65 -8.60 -31.45
CA ALA A 329 1.06 -7.96 -30.28
C ALA A 329 1.55 -8.62 -28.98
N PHE A 330 1.54 -9.95 -28.88
CA PHE A 330 2.05 -10.67 -27.72
C PHE A 330 3.55 -10.44 -27.49
N GLU A 331 4.36 -10.35 -28.55
CA GLU A 331 5.78 -10.03 -28.41
C GLU A 331 6.02 -8.61 -27.90
N LYS A 332 5.20 -7.65 -28.34
CA LYS A 332 5.20 -6.31 -27.75
C LYS A 332 4.80 -6.35 -26.28
N ALA A 333 3.75 -7.10 -25.92
CA ALA A 333 3.32 -7.29 -24.54
C ALA A 333 4.46 -7.85 -23.68
N ARG A 334 5.10 -8.93 -24.13
CA ARG A 334 6.25 -9.57 -23.46
C ARG A 334 7.41 -8.61 -23.27
N SER A 335 7.74 -7.82 -24.29
CA SER A 335 8.80 -6.82 -24.23
C SER A 335 8.52 -5.71 -23.21
N ARG A 336 7.26 -5.26 -23.09
CA ARG A 336 6.84 -4.23 -22.12
C ARG A 336 6.69 -4.78 -20.70
N ALA A 337 6.44 -6.07 -20.55
CA ALA A 337 6.26 -6.71 -19.26
C ALA A 337 7.58 -7.04 -18.52
N ARG A 338 8.76 -6.72 -19.07
CA ARG A 338 10.07 -7.15 -18.50
C ARG A 338 10.28 -6.78 -17.03
N SER A 339 9.76 -5.65 -16.57
CA SER A 339 9.86 -5.20 -15.18
C SER A 339 8.63 -5.54 -14.33
N HIS A 340 7.64 -6.23 -14.89
CA HIS A 340 6.44 -6.62 -14.17
C HIS A 340 6.65 -7.89 -13.33
N PRO A 341 5.81 -8.07 -12.29
CA PRO A 341 5.71 -9.32 -11.55
C PRO A 341 5.64 -10.57 -12.45
N LEU A 342 6.14 -11.69 -11.91
CA LEU A 342 6.31 -12.94 -12.65
C LEU A 342 4.98 -13.49 -13.18
N ASP A 343 3.90 -13.39 -12.42
CA ASP A 343 2.53 -13.78 -12.81
C ASP A 343 2.02 -13.04 -14.05
N VAL A 344 2.32 -11.75 -14.20
CA VAL A 344 1.97 -10.98 -15.39
C VAL A 344 2.75 -11.48 -16.61
N ARG A 345 4.05 -11.72 -16.46
CA ARG A 345 4.91 -12.23 -17.53
C ARG A 345 4.50 -13.65 -17.93
N GLU A 346 4.10 -14.47 -16.96
CA GLU A 346 3.56 -15.81 -17.18
C GLU A 346 2.29 -15.80 -18.03
N ALA A 347 1.31 -14.98 -17.66
CA ALA A 347 0.04 -14.89 -18.41
C ALA A 347 0.28 -14.56 -19.90
N ILE A 348 1.16 -13.60 -20.18
CA ILE A 348 1.52 -13.20 -21.55
C ILE A 348 2.25 -14.34 -22.27
N ALA A 349 3.19 -15.02 -21.60
CA ALA A 349 3.91 -16.16 -22.18
C ALA A 349 2.97 -17.30 -22.56
N VAL A 350 1.97 -17.59 -21.71
CA VAL A 350 0.94 -18.61 -21.98
C VAL A 350 0.13 -18.28 -23.24
N HIS A 351 -0.28 -17.02 -23.42
CA HIS A 351 -0.98 -16.60 -24.64
C HIS A 351 -0.10 -16.74 -25.89
N LEU A 352 1.18 -16.38 -25.78
CA LEU A 352 2.13 -16.52 -26.89
C LEU A 352 2.38 -18.00 -27.27
N VAL A 353 2.52 -18.89 -26.28
CA VAL A 353 2.62 -20.34 -26.50
C VAL A 353 1.39 -20.87 -27.25
N ARG A 354 0.17 -20.50 -26.81
CA ARG A 354 -1.08 -20.89 -27.50
C ARG A 354 -1.11 -20.39 -28.93
N ASN A 355 -0.69 -19.15 -29.17
CA ASN A 355 -0.63 -18.58 -30.52
C ASN A 355 0.35 -19.35 -31.43
N HIS A 356 1.53 -19.70 -30.93
CA HIS A 356 2.49 -20.51 -31.68
C HIS A 356 1.97 -21.91 -32.00
N LEU A 357 1.27 -22.55 -31.05
CA LEU A 357 0.62 -23.84 -31.30
C LEU A 357 -0.44 -23.77 -32.40
N LYS A 358 -1.31 -22.76 -32.36
CA LYS A 358 -2.35 -22.57 -33.38
C LYS A 358 -1.81 -22.17 -34.75
N SER A 359 -0.66 -21.50 -34.80
CA SER A 359 0.02 -21.15 -36.05
C SER A 359 0.97 -22.24 -36.58
N GLY A 360 1.05 -23.41 -35.92
CA GLY A 360 1.92 -24.51 -36.34
C GLY A 360 3.41 -24.30 -36.02
N GLN A 361 3.76 -23.27 -35.25
CA GLN A 361 5.11 -22.91 -34.86
C GLN A 361 5.55 -23.63 -33.57
N ARG A 362 5.46 -24.97 -33.56
CA ARG A 362 5.70 -25.80 -32.36
C ARG A 362 7.06 -25.53 -31.69
N HIS A 363 8.12 -25.33 -32.48
CA HIS A 363 9.46 -25.06 -31.95
C HIS A 363 9.51 -23.77 -31.12
N LEU A 364 8.84 -22.69 -31.55
CA LEU A 364 8.74 -21.44 -30.79
C LEU A 364 7.90 -21.63 -29.53
N ALA A 365 6.81 -22.40 -29.61
CA ALA A 365 6.00 -22.74 -28.44
C ALA A 365 6.85 -23.45 -27.36
N CYS A 366 7.66 -24.44 -27.74
CA CYS A 366 8.59 -25.11 -26.84
C CYS A 366 9.63 -24.14 -26.25
N GLN A 367 10.20 -23.25 -27.07
CA GLN A 367 11.18 -22.28 -26.61
C GLN A 367 10.61 -21.33 -25.55
N VAL A 368 9.44 -20.72 -25.82
CA VAL A 368 8.78 -19.79 -24.88
C VAL A 368 8.41 -20.52 -23.59
N LEU A 369 7.90 -21.75 -23.67
CA LEU A 369 7.57 -22.55 -22.50
C LEU A 369 8.81 -22.93 -21.67
N ALA A 370 9.92 -23.28 -22.32
CA ALA A 370 11.18 -23.59 -21.65
C ALA A 370 11.77 -22.36 -20.94
N ASP A 371 11.71 -21.18 -21.57
CA ASP A 371 12.12 -19.92 -20.94
C ASP A 371 11.25 -19.61 -19.71
N LEU A 372 9.94 -19.78 -19.83
CA LEU A 372 8.99 -19.61 -18.74
C LEU A 372 9.31 -20.51 -17.54
N MET A 373 9.55 -21.80 -17.77
CA MET A 373 9.88 -22.75 -16.70
C MET A 373 11.28 -22.51 -16.10
N ARG A 374 12.19 -21.92 -16.85
CA ARG A 374 13.50 -21.51 -16.33
C ARG A 374 13.36 -20.31 -15.39
N GLU A 375 12.49 -19.36 -15.73
CA GLU A 375 12.18 -18.19 -14.91
C GLU A 375 11.32 -18.54 -13.68
N ASN A 376 10.37 -19.46 -13.84
CA ASN A 376 9.57 -20.02 -12.76
C ASN A 376 9.67 -21.56 -12.71
N PRO A 377 10.63 -22.14 -11.96
CA PRO A 377 10.73 -23.58 -11.79
C PRO A 377 9.51 -24.24 -11.12
N GLN A 378 8.62 -23.46 -10.48
CA GLN A 378 7.39 -23.95 -9.86
C GLN A 378 6.17 -23.87 -10.79
N TYR A 379 6.34 -23.34 -12.01
CA TYR A 379 5.24 -23.19 -12.96
C TYR A 379 4.64 -24.55 -13.33
N GLN A 380 3.33 -24.67 -13.15
CA GLN A 380 2.56 -25.86 -13.53
C GLN A 380 1.93 -25.60 -14.89
N ALA A 381 2.53 -26.18 -15.93
CA ALA A 381 2.02 -26.04 -17.28
C ALA A 381 0.62 -26.65 -17.41
N PRO A 382 -0.34 -25.93 -18.05
CA PRO A 382 -1.64 -26.49 -18.40
C PRO A 382 -1.52 -27.80 -19.18
N ASP A 383 -2.53 -28.65 -19.05
CA ASP A 383 -2.54 -29.98 -19.68
C ASP A 383 -2.34 -29.94 -21.20
N GLU A 384 -2.85 -28.89 -21.85
CA GLU A 384 -2.66 -28.62 -23.27
C GLU A 384 -1.19 -28.44 -23.69
N PHE A 385 -0.28 -28.16 -22.76
CA PHE A 385 1.15 -28.00 -23.02
C PHE A 385 1.98 -29.24 -22.69
N ARG A 386 1.41 -30.28 -22.05
CA ARG A 386 2.16 -31.48 -21.65
C ARG A 386 2.91 -32.13 -22.82
N GLY A 387 2.30 -32.17 -24.00
CA GLY A 387 2.92 -32.73 -25.20
C GLY A 387 4.13 -31.95 -25.72
N LEU A 388 4.40 -30.75 -25.20
CA LEU A 388 5.61 -29.97 -25.51
C LEU A 388 6.78 -30.26 -24.56
N LEU A 389 6.52 -30.91 -23.42
CA LEU A 389 7.49 -31.16 -22.35
C LEU A 389 8.10 -32.58 -22.40
N SER A 390 7.58 -33.44 -23.27
CA SER A 390 7.94 -34.86 -23.38
C SER A 390 9.05 -35.16 -24.40
N GLU A 391 9.64 -34.13 -24.98
CA GLU A 391 10.75 -34.17 -25.97
C GLU A 391 11.87 -33.27 -25.46
#